data_AF-A0A348ZUC5-F1
#
_entry.id   AF-A0A348ZUC5-F1
#
_cell.length_a   1.000
_cell.length_b   1.000
_cell.length_c   1.000
_cell.angle_alpha   90.00
_cell.angle_beta   90.00
_cell.angle_gamma   90.00
#
_symmetry.space_group_name_H-M   'P 1'
#
loop_
_entity.id
_entity.type
_entity.pdbx_description
1 polymer ?
#
loop_
_entity_poly.entity_id
_entity_poly.type
_entity_poly.pdbx_seq_one_letter_code
_entity_poly.pdbx_strand_id
1 'polypeptide(L)'
;MQGKGEIISQIIDGLRLTLLHYGLWFKEVEYQLGLQSAMEMDRQTWQTVFPILMKRLGRILGFETDSAGTPKKLFEKSEEELREILTAVSINWLAADGVWFQSVERNFDMYTAKRCTDICWSRFSPLEAFHIKTLVGLPKRGGLEALE
;
A
#
# COMPACT_ATOMS: atom_id res chain seq x y z
N MET A 1 12.24 23.26 24.46
CA MET A 1 11.15 22.28 24.59
C MET A 1 10.47 22.16 23.24
N GLN A 2 10.33 20.95 22.73
CA GLN A 2 9.65 20.72 21.46
C GLN A 2 8.17 21.09 21.58
N GLY A 3 7.64 21.88 20.64
CA GLY A 3 6.23 22.28 20.66
C GLY A 3 5.31 21.12 20.27
N LYS A 4 4.07 21.11 20.78
CA LYS A 4 3.06 20.08 20.43
C LYS A 4 2.87 19.92 18.91
N GLY A 5 2.89 21.03 18.17
CA GLY A 5 2.76 21.01 16.70
C GLY A 5 3.92 20.30 16.01
N GLU A 6 5.15 20.49 16.48
CA GLU A 6 6.34 19.89 15.90
C GLU A 6 6.35 18.36 16.09
N ILE A 7 5.93 17.88 17.27
CA ILE A 7 5.75 16.44 17.54
C ILE A 7 4.72 15.84 16.60
N ILE A 8 3.59 16.53 16.35
CA ILE A 8 2.56 16.05 15.41
C ILE A 8 3.13 15.93 14.00
N SER A 9 3.87 16.94 13.52
CA SER A 9 4.52 16.88 12.21
C SER A 9 5.50 15.69 12.09
N GLN A 10 6.26 15.40 13.15
CA GLN A 10 7.16 14.25 13.17
C GLN A 10 6.43 12.91 13.13
N ILE A 11 5.27 12.80 13.78
CA ILE A 11 4.43 11.59 13.71
C ILE A 11 3.96 11.37 12.27
N ILE A 12 3.47 12.41 11.60
CA ILE A 12 3.01 12.32 10.21
C ILE A 12 4.17 11.98 9.26
N ASP A 13 5.33 12.59 9.47
CA ASP A 13 6.53 12.27 8.67
C ASP A 13 7.02 10.85 8.90
N GLY A 14 6.94 10.34 10.14
CA GLY A 14 7.25 8.94 10.44
C GLY A 14 6.38 7.94 9.70
N LEU A 15 5.08 8.24 9.53
CA LEU A 15 4.18 7.42 8.71
C LEU A 15 4.61 7.45 7.23
N ARG A 16 4.92 8.64 6.70
CA ARG A 16 5.42 8.80 5.33
C ARG A 16 6.71 8.01 5.10
N LEU A 17 7.67 8.12 6.01
CA LEU A 17 8.93 7.39 5.94
C LEU A 17 8.74 5.87 6.05
N THR A 18 7.75 5.41 6.82
CA THR A 18 7.40 3.98 6.88
C THR A 18 6.93 3.47 5.51
N LEU A 19 6.02 4.20 4.85
CA LEU A 19 5.53 3.84 3.51
C LEU A 19 6.66 3.87 2.46
N LEU A 20 7.47 4.94 2.46
CA LEU A 20 8.60 5.07 1.54
C LEU A 20 9.63 3.96 1.73
N HIS A 21 10.02 3.69 2.97
CA HIS A 21 11.03 2.68 3.28
C HIS A 21 10.54 1.25 2.96
N TYR A 22 9.26 0.96 3.21
CA TYR A 22 8.66 -0.32 2.81
C TYR A 22 8.69 -0.50 1.29
N GLY A 23 8.34 0.55 0.54
CA GLY A 23 8.46 0.57 -0.93
C GLY A 23 9.91 0.39 -1.40
N LEU A 24 10.87 1.08 -0.78
CA LEU A 24 12.30 0.93 -1.11
C LEU A 24 12.80 -0.51 -0.89
N TRP A 25 12.42 -1.16 0.21
CA TRP A 25 12.73 -2.58 0.44
C TRP A 25 12.16 -3.47 -0.66
N PHE A 26 10.89 -3.26 -1.03
CA PHE A 26 10.29 -4.00 -2.14
C PHE A 26 11.10 -3.84 -3.43
N LYS A 27 11.45 -2.59 -3.79
CA LYS A 27 12.20 -2.30 -5.01
C LYS A 27 13.62 -2.88 -4.99
N GLU A 28 14.29 -2.87 -3.84
CA GLU A 28 15.62 -3.47 -3.70
C GLU A 28 15.57 -4.99 -3.82
N VAL A 29 14.59 -5.65 -3.17
CA VAL A 29 14.39 -7.10 -3.32
C VAL A 29 14.05 -7.47 -4.77
N GLU A 30 13.21 -6.67 -5.44
CA GLU A 30 12.91 -6.83 -6.86
C GLU A 30 14.18 -6.74 -7.71
N TYR A 31 15.03 -5.75 -7.44
CA TYR A 31 16.28 -5.54 -8.17
C TYR A 31 17.27 -6.70 -7.99
N GLN A 32 17.41 -7.21 -6.77
CA GLN A 32 18.40 -8.25 -6.43
C GLN A 32 17.92 -9.66 -6.75
N LEU A 33 16.64 -9.96 -6.49
CA LEU A 33 16.09 -11.32 -6.49
C LEU A 33 14.99 -11.54 -7.53
N GLY A 34 14.57 -10.47 -8.23
CA GLY A 34 13.53 -10.51 -9.24
C GLY A 34 12.11 -10.27 -8.68
N LEU A 35 11.22 -9.85 -9.58
CA LEU A 35 9.85 -9.42 -9.23
C LEU A 35 9.01 -10.53 -8.59
N GLN A 36 9.12 -11.77 -9.05
CA GLN A 36 8.35 -12.89 -8.49
C GLN A 36 8.69 -13.12 -7.01
N SER A 37 9.98 -13.16 -6.69
CA SER A 37 10.46 -13.32 -5.31
C SER A 37 10.05 -12.12 -4.45
N ALA A 38 10.15 -10.89 -4.97
CA ALA A 38 9.70 -9.70 -4.27
C ALA A 38 8.21 -9.75 -3.90
N MET A 39 7.34 -10.14 -4.83
CA MET A 39 5.88 -10.27 -4.58
C MET A 39 5.56 -11.33 -3.51
N GLU A 40 6.23 -12.48 -3.55
CA GLU A 40 6.02 -13.56 -2.58
C GLU A 40 6.53 -13.16 -1.17
N MET A 41 7.70 -12.53 -1.10
CA MET A 41 8.26 -12.02 0.16
C MET A 41 7.46 -10.87 0.74
N ASP A 42 6.98 -9.95 -0.10
CA ASP A 42 6.09 -8.86 0.30
C ASP A 42 4.85 -9.40 1.02
N ARG A 43 4.17 -10.39 0.43
CA ARG A 43 2.99 -11.00 1.05
C ARG A 43 3.29 -11.55 2.45
N GLN A 44 4.37 -12.30 2.60
CA GLN A 44 4.75 -12.89 3.89
C GLN A 44 5.15 -11.81 4.91
N THR A 45 5.87 -10.80 4.43
CA THR A 45 6.32 -9.66 5.25
C THR A 45 5.11 -8.86 5.73
N TRP A 46 4.16 -8.56 4.85
CA TRP A 46 2.94 -7.83 5.17
C TRP A 46 2.11 -8.52 6.25
N GLN A 47 1.91 -9.84 6.12
CA GLN A 47 1.21 -10.67 7.11
C GLN A 47 1.84 -10.62 8.51
N THR A 48 3.12 -10.28 8.60
CA THR A 48 3.84 -10.17 9.87
C THR A 48 3.88 -8.73 10.37
N VAL A 49 4.28 -7.78 9.53
CA VAL A 49 4.55 -6.40 9.93
C VAL A 49 3.26 -5.62 10.19
N PHE A 50 2.21 -5.84 9.39
CA PHE A 50 0.97 -5.07 9.51
C PHE A 50 0.28 -5.26 10.88
N PRO A 51 0.09 -6.50 11.40
CA PRO A 51 -0.41 -6.70 12.76
C PRO A 51 0.45 -6.01 13.83
N ILE A 52 1.78 -6.02 13.67
CA ILE A 52 2.70 -5.38 14.63
C ILE A 52 2.48 -3.86 14.68
N LEU A 53 2.42 -3.23 13.50
CA LEU A 53 2.21 -1.78 13.38
C LEU A 53 0.84 -1.39 13.93
N MET A 54 -0.21 -2.09 13.51
CA MET A 54 -1.58 -1.77 13.87
C MET A 54 -1.88 -2.03 15.36
N LYS A 55 -1.34 -3.10 15.94
CA LYS A 55 -1.45 -3.35 17.39
C LYS A 55 -0.77 -2.25 18.20
N ARG A 56 0.39 -1.76 17.74
CA ARG A 56 1.13 -0.68 18.42
C ARG A 56 0.37 0.64 18.34
N LEU A 57 -0.17 0.99 17.17
CA LEU A 57 -0.98 2.20 16.98
C LEU A 57 -2.30 2.11 17.74
N GLY A 58 -3.01 0.99 17.65
CA GLY A 58 -4.27 0.77 18.34
C GLY A 58 -4.17 0.94 19.86
N ARG A 59 -3.11 0.39 20.47
CA ARG A 59 -2.83 0.59 21.90
C ARG A 59 -2.66 2.05 22.29
N ILE A 60 -2.05 2.89 21.44
CA ILE A 60 -1.76 4.30 21.75
C ILE A 60 -2.96 5.20 21.40
N LEU A 61 -3.68 4.89 20.32
CA LEU A 61 -4.78 5.70 19.78
C LEU A 61 -6.17 5.24 20.25
N GLY A 62 -6.26 4.14 20.99
CA GLY A 62 -7.50 3.69 21.65
C GLY A 62 -8.44 2.87 20.74
N PHE A 63 -7.89 2.02 19.87
CA PHE A 63 -8.70 1.07 19.09
C PHE A 63 -8.12 -0.35 19.14
N GLU A 64 -9.01 -1.34 19.03
CA GLU A 64 -8.64 -2.75 19.00
C GLU A 64 -8.43 -3.27 17.59
N THR A 65 -7.61 -4.31 17.45
CA THR A 65 -7.40 -5.05 16.20
C THR A 65 -7.62 -6.54 16.39
N ASP A 66 -7.94 -7.25 15.32
CA ASP A 66 -7.87 -8.72 15.27
C ASP A 66 -6.41 -9.22 15.21
N SER A 67 -6.22 -10.53 15.05
CA SER A 67 -4.89 -11.15 14.92
C SER A 67 -4.18 -10.81 13.60
N ALA A 68 -4.92 -10.40 12.57
CA ALA A 68 -4.39 -9.96 11.29
C ALA A 68 -4.06 -8.45 11.26
N GLY A 69 -4.33 -7.72 12.36
CA GLY A 69 -4.11 -6.28 12.45
C GLY A 69 -5.28 -5.44 11.94
N THR A 70 -6.38 -6.06 11.53
CA THR A 70 -7.59 -5.36 11.06
C THR A 70 -8.24 -4.62 12.22
N PRO A 71 -8.48 -3.30 12.13
CA PRO A 71 -9.23 -2.57 13.15
C PRO A 71 -10.62 -3.17 13.34
N LYS A 72 -10.97 -3.54 14.59
CA LYS A 72 -12.25 -4.19 14.88
C LYS A 72 -13.46 -3.37 14.46
N LYS A 73 -13.32 -2.04 14.51
CA LYS A 73 -14.32 -1.06 14.10
C LYS A 73 -14.76 -1.20 12.63
N LEU A 74 -13.97 -1.85 11.77
CA LEU A 74 -14.40 -2.15 10.40
C LEU A 74 -15.49 -3.23 10.37
N PHE A 75 -15.46 -4.21 11.27
CA PHE A 75 -16.49 -5.27 11.34
C PHE A 75 -17.83 -4.78 11.89
N GLU A 76 -17.86 -3.60 12.49
CA GLU A 76 -19.07 -2.97 13.04
C GLU A 76 -19.83 -2.15 11.98
N LYS A 77 -19.23 -1.95 10.80
CA LYS A 77 -19.78 -1.11 9.73
C LYS A 77 -20.74 -1.87 8.83
N SER A 78 -21.70 -1.15 8.27
CA SER A 78 -22.52 -1.66 7.19
C SER A 78 -21.69 -1.90 5.92
N GLU A 79 -22.21 -2.74 5.02
CA GLU A 79 -21.57 -2.99 3.72
C GLU A 79 -21.41 -1.69 2.91
N GLU A 80 -22.39 -0.80 2.95
CA GLU A 80 -22.34 0.48 2.24
C GLU A 80 -21.21 1.38 2.78
N GLU A 81 -21.09 1.52 4.10
CA GLU A 81 -19.98 2.27 4.70
C GLU A 81 -18.62 1.65 4.35
N LEU A 82 -18.51 0.32 4.28
CA LEU A 82 -17.29 -0.36 3.86
C LEU A 82 -16.96 -0.09 2.39
N ARG A 83 -17.97 -0.02 1.52
CA ARG A 83 -17.81 0.35 0.10
C ARG A 83 -17.37 1.80 -0.05
N GLU A 84 -17.89 2.71 0.75
CA GLU A 84 -17.44 4.11 0.79
C GLU A 84 -15.98 4.22 1.23
N ILE A 85 -15.58 3.49 2.29
CA ILE A 85 -14.19 3.45 2.76
C ILE A 85 -13.27 2.89 1.67
N LEU A 86 -13.65 1.78 1.03
CA LEU A 86 -12.89 1.19 -0.06
C LEU A 86 -12.72 2.17 -1.21
N THR A 87 -13.80 2.86 -1.60
CA THR A 87 -13.77 3.88 -2.65
C THR A 87 -12.82 5.03 -2.29
N ALA A 88 -12.87 5.53 -1.05
CA ALA A 88 -11.98 6.58 -0.60
C ALA A 88 -10.51 6.15 -0.62
N VAL A 89 -10.20 4.92 -0.22
CA VAL A 89 -8.83 4.36 -0.28
C VAL A 89 -8.34 4.29 -1.74
N SER A 90 -9.19 3.80 -2.65
CA SER A 90 -8.88 3.72 -4.08
C SER A 90 -8.63 5.10 -4.71
N ILE A 91 -9.47 6.09 -4.38
CA ILE A 91 -9.30 7.47 -4.86
C ILE A 91 -8.01 8.09 -4.32
N ASN A 92 -7.69 7.87 -3.04
CA ASN A 92 -6.46 8.40 -2.43
C ASN A 92 -5.20 7.81 -3.08
N TRP A 93 -5.20 6.52 -3.39
CA TRP A 93 -4.10 5.89 -4.13
C TRP A 93 -3.92 6.52 -5.52
N LEU A 94 -5.00 6.68 -6.28
CA LEU A 94 -4.95 7.30 -7.60
C LEU A 94 -4.51 8.76 -7.54
N ALA A 95 -4.98 9.51 -6.54
CA ALA A 95 -4.57 10.89 -6.32
C ALA A 95 -3.06 10.99 -6.01
N ALA A 96 -2.51 10.06 -5.22
CA ALA A 96 -1.08 10.03 -4.93
C ALA A 96 -0.23 9.77 -6.20
N ASP A 97 -0.65 8.85 -7.07
CA ASP A 97 0.03 8.59 -8.36
C ASP A 97 0.06 9.85 -9.24
N GLY A 98 -1.10 10.51 -9.40
CA GLY A 98 -1.22 11.74 -10.18
C GLY A 98 -0.40 12.90 -9.60
N VAL A 99 -0.37 13.06 -8.27
CA VAL A 99 0.44 14.09 -7.61
C VAL A 99 1.94 13.82 -7.78
N TRP A 100 2.39 12.57 -7.76
CA TRP A 100 3.77 12.21 -8.08
C TRP A 100 4.13 12.57 -9.53
N PHE A 101 3.27 12.22 -10.48
CA PHE A 101 3.45 12.59 -11.89
C PHE A 101 3.62 14.10 -12.03
N GLN A 102 2.68 14.88 -11.48
CA GLN A 102 2.72 16.35 -11.56
C GLN A 102 3.95 16.93 -10.86
N SER A 103 4.40 16.32 -9.77
CA SER A 103 5.60 16.76 -9.07
C SER A 103 6.84 16.59 -9.93
N VAL A 104 6.97 15.47 -10.65
CA VAL A 104 8.09 15.27 -11.59
C VAL A 104 7.97 16.21 -12.79
N GLU A 105 6.78 16.30 -13.40
CA GLU A 105 6.53 17.14 -14.56
C GLU A 105 6.88 18.61 -14.31
N ARG A 106 6.45 19.16 -13.16
CA ARG A 106 6.68 20.56 -12.81
C ARG A 106 8.13 20.90 -12.51
N ASN A 107 8.91 19.95 -11.99
CA ASN A 107 10.30 20.17 -11.60
C ASN A 107 11.31 19.75 -12.68
N PHE A 108 10.87 18.96 -13.66
CA PHE A 108 11.68 18.47 -14.77
C PHE A 108 10.93 18.73 -16.09
N ASP A 109 10.34 17.69 -16.67
CA ASP A 109 9.55 17.78 -17.91
C ASP A 109 8.54 16.62 -18.04
N MET A 110 7.62 16.77 -18.99
CA MET A 110 6.60 15.76 -19.33
C MET A 110 7.20 14.40 -19.68
N TYR A 111 8.34 14.38 -20.39
CA TYR A 111 8.94 13.14 -20.86
C TYR A 111 9.50 12.31 -19.68
N THR A 112 10.15 12.97 -18.73
CA THR A 112 10.65 12.39 -17.49
C THR A 112 9.50 11.88 -16.63
N ALA A 113 8.43 12.66 -16.47
CA ALA A 113 7.24 12.25 -15.72
C ALA A 113 6.60 10.98 -16.31
N LYS A 114 6.39 10.95 -17.64
CA LYS A 114 5.89 9.77 -18.34
C LYS A 114 6.79 8.56 -18.15
N ARG A 115 8.10 8.70 -18.32
CA ARG A 115 9.05 7.61 -18.11
C ARG A 115 8.98 7.05 -16.69
N CYS A 116 8.92 7.92 -15.67
CA CYS A 116 8.78 7.51 -14.28
C CYS A 116 7.49 6.71 -14.05
N THR A 117 6.36 7.20 -14.56
CA THR A 117 5.05 6.54 -14.46
C THR A 117 5.03 5.21 -15.22
N ASP A 118 5.50 5.17 -16.47
CA ASP A 118 5.55 3.94 -17.26
C ASP A 118 6.37 2.84 -16.55
N ILE A 119 7.52 3.21 -15.98
CA ILE A 119 8.35 2.28 -15.20
C ILE A 119 7.63 1.86 -13.93
N CYS A 120 6.99 2.78 -13.20
CA CYS A 120 6.21 2.46 -12.00
C CYS A 120 5.11 1.44 -12.31
N TRP A 121 4.27 1.72 -13.31
CA TRP A 121 3.17 0.86 -13.72
C TRP A 121 3.64 -0.49 -14.27
N SER A 122 4.78 -0.54 -14.97
CA SER A 122 5.37 -1.82 -15.42
C SER A 122 5.71 -2.78 -14.28
N ARG A 123 5.83 -2.26 -13.04
CA ARG A 123 6.13 -3.04 -11.83
C ARG A 123 4.92 -3.20 -10.93
N PHE A 124 4.09 -2.16 -10.83
CA PHE A 124 2.89 -2.17 -10.00
C PHE A 124 1.78 -3.06 -10.59
N SER A 125 1.52 -3.03 -11.92
CA SER A 125 0.43 -3.83 -12.48
C SER A 125 0.57 -5.34 -12.24
N PRO A 126 1.75 -5.97 -12.40
CA PRO A 126 1.92 -7.37 -12.03
C PRO A 126 1.74 -7.64 -10.53
N LEU A 127 2.21 -6.72 -9.67
CA LEU A 127 2.06 -6.80 -8.20
C LEU A 127 0.58 -6.73 -7.79
N GLU A 128 -0.16 -5.76 -8.33
CA GLU A 128 -1.60 -5.60 -8.09
C GLU A 128 -2.37 -6.84 -8.56
N ALA A 129 -2.08 -7.34 -9.77
CA ALA A 129 -2.69 -8.56 -10.27
C ALA A 129 -2.36 -9.77 -9.37
N PHE A 130 -1.12 -9.88 -8.88
CA PHE A 130 -0.74 -10.93 -7.94
C PHE A 130 -1.51 -10.84 -6.62
N HIS A 131 -1.69 -9.63 -6.08
CA HIS A 131 -2.48 -9.39 -4.86
C HIS A 131 -3.96 -9.75 -5.07
N ILE A 132 -4.60 -9.23 -6.12
CA ILE A 132 -6.01 -9.51 -6.43
C ILE A 132 -6.23 -11.02 -6.57
N LYS A 133 -5.42 -11.70 -7.39
CA LYS A 133 -5.52 -13.15 -7.57
C LYS A 133 -5.42 -13.91 -6.25
N THR A 134 -4.56 -13.45 -5.34
CA THR A 134 -4.39 -14.09 -4.04
C THR A 134 -5.56 -13.81 -3.10
N LEU A 135 -6.13 -12.60 -3.14
CA LEU A 135 -7.30 -12.22 -2.35
C LEU A 135 -8.55 -13.02 -2.72
N VAL A 136 -8.77 -13.24 -4.01
CA VAL A 136 -9.94 -14.01 -4.50
C VAL A 136 -9.65 -15.51 -4.69
N GLY A 137 -8.45 -15.98 -4.34
CA GLY A 137 -8.09 -17.40 -4.41
C GLY A 137 -7.97 -17.98 -5.82
N LEU A 138 -7.66 -17.16 -6.83
CA LEU A 138 -7.57 -17.60 -8.23
C LEU A 138 -6.37 -18.53 -8.47
N PRO A 139 -6.55 -19.69 -9.12
CA PRO A 139 -5.48 -20.63 -9.39
C PRO A 139 -4.47 -20.10 -10.43
N LYS A 140 -3.26 -20.67 -10.40
CA LYS A 140 -2.28 -20.44 -11.47
C LYS A 140 -2.81 -21.04 -12.77
N ARG A 141 -2.79 -20.25 -13.86
CA ARG A 141 -3.28 -20.62 -15.20
C ARG A 141 -4.75 -21.07 -15.23
N GLY A 142 -5.60 -20.45 -14.40
CA GLY A 142 -7.03 -20.77 -14.34
C GLY A 142 -7.87 -20.41 -15.57
N GLY A 143 -7.31 -19.71 -16.56
CA GLY A 143 -8.02 -19.34 -17.78
C GLY A 143 -9.21 -18.41 -17.51
N LEU A 144 -10.17 -18.42 -18.43
CA LEU A 144 -11.46 -17.75 -18.25
C LEU A 144 -12.35 -18.52 -17.28
N GLU A 145 -12.16 -19.84 -17.21
CA GLU A 145 -12.90 -20.78 -16.39
C GLU A 145 -12.77 -20.49 -14.89
N ALA A 146 -11.68 -19.85 -14.47
CA ALA A 146 -11.49 -19.43 -13.09
C ALA A 146 -12.21 -18.11 -12.73
N LEU A 147 -12.85 -17.43 -13.68
CA LEU A 147 -13.56 -16.16 -13.47
C LEU A 147 -15.08 -16.32 -13.34
N GLU A 148 -15.61 -17.54 -13.53
CA GLU A 148 -17.02 -17.92 -13.33
C GLU A 148 -17.27 -18.45 -11.91
#